data_AF-A0A972EP52-F1
#
_entry.id   AF-A0A972EP52-F1
#
_cell.length_a   1.000
_cell.length_b   1.000
_cell.length_c   1.000
_cell.angle_alpha   90.00
_cell.angle_beta   90.00
_cell.angle_gamma   90.00
#
_symmetry.space_group_name_H-M   'P 1'
#
loop_
_entity.id
_entity.type
_entity.pdbx_description
1 polymer ?
#
loop_
_entity_poly.entity_id
_entity_poly.type
_entity_poly.pdbx_seq_one_letter_code
_entity_poly.pdbx_strand_id
1 'polypeptide(L)' 'SPIGAALMGKKKGDTVDAHTPSGTIKFKVMSIRK' A
#
# COMPACT_ATOMS: atom_id res chain seq x y z
N SER A 1 -0.42 7.19 8.85
CA SER A 1 -0.66 5.72 8.89
C SER A 1 0.29 5.05 7.91
N PRO A 2 1.10 4.06 8.31
CA PRO A 2 2.15 3.46 7.47
C PRO A 2 1.62 2.85 6.16
N ILE A 3 0.37 2.36 6.17
CA ILE A 3 -0.35 1.86 4.99
C ILE A 3 -0.68 2.98 4.00
N GLY A 4 -1.20 4.12 4.47
CA GLY A 4 -1.54 5.26 3.61
C GLY A 4 -0.31 5.87 2.94
N ALA A 5 0.81 5.95 3.66
CA ALA A 5 2.08 6.40 3.10
C ALA A 5 2.66 5.42 2.06
N ALA A 6 2.52 4.10 2.29
CA ALA A 6 2.93 3.08 1.33
C ALA A 6 2.07 3.07 0.04
N LEU A 7 0.82 3.52 0.14
CA LEU A 7 -0.09 3.71 -1.00
C LEU A 7 0.07 5.09 -1.66
N MET A 8 0.67 6.07 -0.97
CA MET A 8 0.81 7.44 -1.45
C MET A 8 1.80 7.49 -2.63
N GLY A 9 1.33 7.93 -3.80
CA GLY A 9 2.15 8.02 -5.01
C GLY A 9 2.25 6.74 -5.85
N LYS A 10 1.68 5.62 -5.38
CA LYS A 10 1.59 4.37 -6.12
C LYS A 10 0.36 4.37 -7.04
N LYS A 11 0.43 3.69 -8.19
CA LYS A 11 -0.65 3.66 -9.20
C LYS A 11 -1.55 2.43 -9.05
N LYS A 12 -2.72 2.44 -9.71
CA LYS A 12 -3.57 1.24 -9.81
C LYS A 12 -2.76 0.10 -10.45
N GLY A 13 -2.71 -1.05 -9.79
CA GLY A 13 -1.95 -2.22 -10.22
C GLY A 13 -0.59 -2.39 -9.52
N ASP A 14 -0.11 -1.40 -8.77
CA ASP A 14 1.15 -1.51 -8.03
C ASP A 14 1.02 -2.50 -6.86
N THR A 15 2.13 -3.14 -6.51
CA THR A 15 2.22 -3.95 -5.29
C THR A 15 2.90 -3.10 -4.24
N VAL A 16 2.23 -2.92 -3.09
CA VAL A 16 2.72 -2.10 -1.99
C VAL A 16 3.04 -2.95 -0.78
N ASP A 17 4.18 -2.64 -0.18
CA ASP A 17 4.67 -3.26 1.04
C ASP A 17 4.34 -2.35 2.21
N ALA A 18 3.33 -2.71 3.00
CA ALA A 18 2.97 -1.95 4.18
C ALA A 18 3.75 -2.48 5.38
N HIS A 19 4.73 -1.71 5.85
CA HIS A 19 5.45 -1.99 7.09
C HIS A 19 4.59 -1.59 8.28
N THR A 20 3.97 -2.57 8.91
CA THR A 20 3.34 -2.39 10.23
C THR A 20 4.33 -2.84 11.30
N PRO A 21 4.24 -2.31 12.54
CA PRO A 21 5.12 -2.75 13.63
C PRO A 21 5.02 -4.25 13.96
N SER A 22 3.96 -4.93 13.48
CA SER A 22 3.76 -6.37 13.62
C SER A 22 4.30 -7.19 12.43
N GLY A 23 4.85 -6.56 11.39
CA GLY A 23 5.35 -7.23 10.18
C GLY A 23 5.06 -6.48 8.88
N THR A 24 5.75 -6.88 7.81
CA THR A 24 5.55 -6.37 6.45
C THR A 24 4.45 -7.15 5.76
N ILE A 25 3.39 -6.46 5.33
CA ILE A 25 2.28 -7.09 4.61
C ILE A 25 2.24 -6.54 3.19
N LYS A 26 2.31 -7.45 2.21
CA LYS A 26 2.27 -7.14 0.77
C LYS A 26 0.84 -7.14 0.26
N PHE A 27 0.41 -6.04 -0.35
CA PHE A 27 -0.92 -5.92 -0.92
C PHE A 27 -0.84 -5.38 -2.34
N LYS A 28 -1.68 -5.90 -3.23
CA LYS A 28 -1.82 -5.36 -4.58
C LYS A 28 -2.90 -4.28 -4.60
N VAL A 29 -2.56 -3.11 -5.13
CA VAL A 29 -3.49 -1.99 -5.28
C VAL A 29 -4.45 -2.29 -6.42
N MET A 30 -5.56 -2.96 -6.12
CA MET A 30 -6.56 -3.33 -7.14
C MET A 30 -7.32 -2.11 -7.67
N SER A 31 -7.55 -1.08 -6.85
CA SER A 31 -8.26 0.13 -7.26
C SER A 31 -7.98 1.29 -6.30
N ILE A 32 -7.56 2.43 -6.85
CA ILE A 32 -7.50 3.72 -6.16
C ILE A 32 -8.76 4.48 -6.55
N ARG A 33 -9.68 4.67 -5.60
CA ARG A 33 -10.86 5.51 -5.80
C ARG A 33 -10.48 6.92 -5.30
N LYS A 34 -10.76 7.92 -6.14
CA LYS A 34 -10.37 9.32 -5.92
C LYS A 34 -11.20 9.93 -4.78
#